data_AF-A0A5U4DBA1-F1
#
_entry.id   AF-A0A5U4DBA1-F1
#
_cell.length_a   1.000
_cell.length_b   1.000
_cell.length_c   1.000
_cell.angle_alpha   90.00
_cell.angle_beta   90.00
_cell.angle_gamma   90.00
#
_symmetry.space_group_name_H-M   'P 1'
#
loop_
_entity.id
_entity.type
_entity.pdbx_description
1 polymer ?
#
loop_
_entity_poly.entity_id
_entity_poly.type
_entity_poly.pdbx_seq_one_letter_code
_entity_poly.pdbx_strand_id
1 'polypeptide(L)'
;MAAVDASVSNNERRRAEMLTRVKGLEELAALDRMSQDSDYVALFFTWTAPQQYHAWLETGRRNRKWNGASPRETQHYFTRTFKNFSTALTRRDIHIFGMHITESHHDGTPHWHGILFVRREQESTLRDVFEMYANAENCSANRPGKPPEQSPQSQIMIKPVDRRTGSPTAYITKHICRNLEGCAPGGRDKETGSPWTELARHSAAWASLWGIKQ
;
A
#
# COMPACT_ATOMS: atom_id res chain seq x y z
N MET A 1 -24.98 -18.30 -18.26
CA MET A 1 -24.01 -17.19 -18.37
C MET A 1 -24.31 -15.98 -17.48
N ALA A 2 -25.47 -15.86 -16.80
CA ALA A 2 -25.86 -14.63 -16.09
C ALA A 2 -25.36 -14.46 -14.63
N ALA A 3 -24.90 -15.52 -13.96
CA ALA A 3 -24.53 -15.44 -12.54
C ALA A 3 -23.11 -14.91 -12.27
N VAL A 4 -22.19 -15.08 -13.24
CA VAL A 4 -20.79 -14.60 -13.13
C VAL A 4 -20.72 -13.10 -13.39
N ASP A 5 -21.56 -12.59 -14.30
CA ASP A 5 -21.63 -11.16 -14.61
C ASP A 5 -22.07 -10.35 -13.40
N ALA A 6 -23.02 -10.82 -12.59
CA ALA A 6 -23.49 -10.10 -11.40
C ALA A 6 -22.52 -10.12 -10.20
N SER A 7 -21.44 -10.90 -10.27
CA SER A 7 -20.57 -11.21 -9.14
C SER A 7 -19.32 -10.30 -9.07
N VAL A 8 -18.86 -10.00 -7.86
CA VAL A 8 -17.54 -9.38 -7.55
C VAL A 8 -16.34 -10.23 -8.00
N SER A 9 -16.58 -11.43 -8.54
CA SER A 9 -15.60 -12.25 -9.25
C SER A 9 -15.28 -11.75 -10.67
N ASN A 10 -16.03 -10.77 -11.20
CA ASN A 10 -15.66 -10.09 -12.43
C ASN A 10 -14.63 -8.99 -12.11
N ASN A 11 -13.37 -9.22 -12.53
CA ASN A 11 -12.26 -8.32 -12.25
C ASN A 11 -12.45 -6.91 -12.83
N GLU A 12 -13.15 -6.76 -13.96
CA GLU A 12 -13.47 -5.44 -14.52
C GLU A 12 -14.41 -4.66 -13.60
N ARG A 13 -15.41 -5.34 -13.01
CA ARG A 13 -16.30 -4.73 -12.01
C ARG A 13 -15.57 -4.38 -10.74
N ARG A 14 -14.70 -5.27 -10.24
CA ARG A 14 -13.87 -4.99 -9.06
C ARG A 14 -12.94 -3.79 -9.29
N ARG A 15 -12.35 -3.68 -10.48
CA ARG A 15 -11.57 -2.49 -10.87
C ARG A 15 -12.43 -1.25 -10.89
N ALA A 16 -13.58 -1.29 -11.57
CA ALA A 16 -14.48 -0.15 -11.66
C ALA A 16 -14.90 0.31 -10.26
N GLU A 17 -15.27 -0.62 -9.38
CA GLU A 17 -15.63 -0.34 -8.00
C GLU A 17 -14.47 0.31 -7.23
N MET A 18 -13.26 -0.23 -7.32
CA MET A 18 -12.10 0.36 -6.65
C MET A 18 -11.81 1.78 -7.14
N LEU A 19 -11.84 2.01 -8.46
CA LEU A 19 -11.63 3.34 -9.03
C LEU A 19 -12.74 4.31 -8.64
N THR A 20 -14.00 3.85 -8.64
CA THR A 20 -15.14 4.65 -8.16
C THR A 20 -14.99 5.00 -6.68
N ARG A 21 -14.50 4.08 -5.84
CA ARG A 21 -14.21 4.36 -4.43
C ARG A 21 -13.13 5.42 -4.27
N VAL A 22 -11.99 5.29 -4.96
CA VAL A 22 -10.93 6.33 -4.91
C VAL A 22 -11.49 7.67 -5.37
N LYS A 23 -12.28 7.67 -6.44
CA LYS A 23 -12.89 8.89 -6.97
C LYS A 23 -13.85 9.55 -5.97
N GLY A 24 -14.68 8.76 -5.30
CA GLY A 24 -15.55 9.23 -4.23
C GLY A 24 -14.76 9.83 -3.06
N LEU A 25 -13.62 9.25 -2.70
CA LEU A 25 -12.73 9.81 -1.65
C LEU A 25 -12.14 11.17 -2.09
N GLU A 26 -11.77 11.33 -3.36
CA GLU A 26 -11.34 12.63 -3.89
C GLU A 26 -12.43 13.69 -3.81
N GLU A 27 -13.66 13.32 -4.16
CA GLU A 27 -14.82 14.20 -4.12
C GLU A 27 -15.17 14.61 -2.69
N LEU A 28 -15.11 13.66 -1.74
CA LEU A 28 -15.29 13.93 -0.32
C LEU A 28 -14.27 14.95 0.20
N ALA A 29 -12.99 14.77 -0.15
CA ALA A 29 -11.93 15.72 0.19
C ALA A 29 -12.15 17.12 -0.41
N ALA A 30 -12.74 17.18 -1.61
CA ALA A 30 -13.05 18.44 -2.29
C ALA A 30 -14.30 19.12 -1.72
N LEU A 31 -15.32 18.35 -1.32
CA LEU A 31 -16.55 18.86 -0.71
C LEU A 31 -16.27 19.46 0.67
N ASP A 32 -15.47 18.80 1.50
CA ASP A 32 -15.20 19.31 2.86
C ASP A 32 -14.48 20.68 2.81
N ARG A 33 -13.59 20.85 1.81
CA ARG A 33 -12.96 22.15 1.51
C ARG A 33 -13.98 23.24 1.22
N MET A 34 -15.08 22.92 0.55
CA MET A 34 -16.13 23.89 0.23
C MET A 34 -17.04 24.18 1.43
N SER A 35 -17.20 23.25 2.37
CA SER A 35 -18.13 23.39 3.51
C SER A 35 -17.51 23.88 4.81
N GLN A 36 -16.23 23.59 5.08
CA GLN A 36 -15.61 23.81 6.40
C GLN A 36 -14.30 24.62 6.36
N ASP A 37 -13.93 25.21 5.21
CA ASP A 37 -12.61 25.84 5.00
C ASP A 37 -11.41 24.91 5.29
N SER A 38 -11.66 23.59 5.34
CA SER A 38 -10.66 22.57 5.65
C SER A 38 -9.96 22.09 4.37
N ASP A 39 -8.64 22.28 4.27
CA ASP A 39 -7.89 21.88 3.09
C ASP A 39 -7.30 20.47 3.25
N TYR A 40 -7.93 19.46 2.65
CA TYR A 40 -7.37 18.11 2.63
C TYR A 40 -6.28 17.98 1.58
N VAL A 41 -5.17 17.37 1.97
CA VAL A 41 -4.11 16.93 1.08
C VAL A 41 -4.22 15.44 0.84
N ALA A 42 -3.97 15.01 -0.40
CA ALA A 42 -3.89 13.62 -0.77
C ALA A 42 -2.42 13.17 -0.77
N LEU A 43 -2.15 12.06 -0.10
CA LEU A 43 -0.82 11.48 0.08
C LEU A 43 -0.82 10.07 -0.51
N PHE A 44 0.04 9.83 -1.50
CA PHE A 44 0.35 8.48 -1.95
C PHE A 44 1.42 7.88 -1.04
N PHE A 45 1.24 6.64 -0.62
CA PHE A 45 2.25 5.93 0.16
C PHE A 45 2.57 4.56 -0.41
N THR A 46 3.83 4.16 -0.23
CA THR A 46 4.29 2.78 -0.37
C THR A 46 4.86 2.34 0.98
N TRP A 47 4.32 1.27 1.55
CA TRP A 47 4.79 0.67 2.79
C TRP A 47 5.36 -0.72 2.52
N THR A 48 6.67 -0.87 2.74
CA THR A 48 7.40 -2.13 2.64
C THR A 48 7.52 -2.80 4.00
N ALA A 49 7.67 -4.12 4.01
CA ALA A 49 7.90 -4.85 5.26
C ALA A 49 9.38 -4.74 5.66
N PRO A 50 9.71 -4.74 6.97
CA PRO A 50 11.09 -4.81 7.42
C PRO A 50 11.86 -5.97 6.78
N GLN A 51 13.18 -5.81 6.61
CA GLN A 51 14.03 -6.79 5.91
C GLN A 51 13.87 -8.23 6.43
N GLN A 52 13.59 -8.43 7.72
CA GLN A 52 13.39 -9.75 8.31
C GLN A 52 12.15 -10.51 7.80
N TYR A 53 11.20 -9.84 7.15
CA TYR A 53 10.04 -10.48 6.52
C TYR A 53 10.33 -10.97 5.09
N HIS A 54 11.40 -10.50 4.47
CA HIS A 54 11.76 -10.85 3.10
C HIS A 54 12.58 -12.13 3.02
N ALA A 55 12.12 -13.14 2.28
CA ALA A 55 12.80 -14.44 2.17
C ALA A 55 14.00 -14.39 1.21
N TRP A 56 13.93 -13.52 0.20
CA TRP A 56 14.95 -13.36 -0.84
C TRP A 56 15.36 -11.88 -0.96
N LEU A 57 16.63 -11.67 -1.29
CA LEU A 57 17.17 -10.36 -1.67
C LEU A 57 16.92 -10.12 -3.15
N GLU A 58 16.91 -8.85 -3.59
CA GLU A 58 16.78 -8.49 -5.01
C GLU A 58 17.85 -9.14 -5.91
N THR A 59 19.00 -9.49 -5.36
CA THR A 59 20.07 -10.23 -6.03
C THR A 59 19.73 -11.71 -6.32
N GLY A 60 18.56 -12.19 -5.90
CA GLY A 60 18.14 -13.59 -5.98
C GLY A 60 18.74 -14.50 -4.91
N ARG A 61 19.55 -13.96 -3.99
CA ARG A 61 20.14 -14.73 -2.88
C ARG A 61 19.17 -14.82 -1.70
N ARG A 62 19.22 -15.94 -0.98
CA ARG A 62 18.42 -16.12 0.25
C ARG A 62 18.81 -15.09 1.30
N ASN A 63 17.82 -14.46 1.91
CA ASN A 63 18.05 -13.48 2.97
C ASN A 63 18.34 -14.20 4.30
N ARG A 64 19.54 -14.00 4.84
CA ARG A 64 19.96 -14.58 6.14
C ARG A 64 19.26 -13.95 7.34
N LYS A 65 18.66 -12.77 7.18
CA LYS A 65 17.89 -12.08 8.21
C LYS A 65 16.40 -12.51 8.20
N TRP A 66 15.96 -13.32 7.25
CA TRP A 66 14.56 -13.76 7.17
C TRP A 66 14.16 -14.55 8.42
N ASN A 67 13.04 -14.15 9.03
CA ASN A 67 12.52 -14.72 10.27
C ASN A 67 11.57 -15.91 10.05
N GLY A 68 11.35 -16.33 8.79
CA GLY A 68 10.43 -17.41 8.44
C GLY A 68 8.98 -16.99 8.22
N ALA A 69 8.66 -15.69 8.33
CA ALA A 69 7.30 -15.19 8.14
C ALA A 69 6.77 -15.50 6.72
N SER A 70 5.55 -16.02 6.68
CA SER A 70 4.75 -16.17 5.48
C SER A 70 4.12 -14.84 5.05
N PRO A 71 3.71 -14.69 3.78
CA PRO A 71 2.99 -13.50 3.32
C PRO A 71 1.74 -13.17 4.14
N ARG A 72 1.04 -14.20 4.65
CA ARG A 72 -0.11 -14.00 5.54
C ARG A 72 0.29 -13.38 6.88
N GLU A 73 1.39 -13.84 7.48
CA GLU A 73 1.92 -13.26 8.73
C GLU A 73 2.40 -11.83 8.51
N THR A 74 3.06 -11.54 7.38
CA THR A 74 3.45 -10.18 7.02
C THR A 74 2.22 -9.27 6.80
N GLN A 75 1.14 -9.77 6.20
CA GLN A 75 -0.11 -9.01 6.08
C GLN A 75 -0.73 -8.72 7.46
N HIS A 76 -0.64 -9.65 8.41
CA HIS A 76 -1.06 -9.43 9.79
C HIS A 76 -0.21 -8.37 10.49
N TYR A 77 1.11 -8.33 10.23
CA TYR A 77 1.98 -7.24 10.68
C TYR A 77 1.45 -5.88 10.21
N PHE A 78 1.22 -5.69 8.90
CA PHE A 78 0.72 -4.41 8.40
C PHE A 78 -0.63 -4.02 9.01
N THR A 79 -1.57 -4.96 9.08
CA THR A 79 -2.91 -4.70 9.63
C THR A 79 -2.86 -4.27 11.09
N ARG A 80 -2.05 -4.96 11.91
CA ARG A 80 -1.84 -4.63 13.33
C ARG A 80 -1.16 -3.27 13.47
N THR A 81 -0.11 -3.01 12.70
CA THR A 81 0.67 -1.78 12.80
C THR A 81 -0.16 -0.59 12.31
N PHE A 82 -0.93 -0.73 11.22
CA PHE A 82 -1.85 0.31 10.75
C PHE A 82 -2.93 0.63 11.78
N LYS A 83 -3.52 -0.38 12.43
CA LYS A 83 -4.50 -0.17 13.52
C LYS A 83 -3.91 0.67 14.66
N ASN A 84 -2.68 0.37 15.06
CA ASN A 84 -1.99 1.11 16.12
C ASN A 84 -1.67 2.54 15.69
N PHE A 85 -1.19 2.72 14.45
CA PHE A 85 -0.99 4.00 13.81
C PHE A 85 -2.27 4.85 13.80
N SER A 86 -3.39 4.31 13.30
CA SER A 86 -4.68 5.01 13.28
C SER A 86 -5.16 5.36 14.68
N THR A 87 -5.01 4.47 15.64
CA THR A 87 -5.35 4.74 17.06
C THR A 87 -4.52 5.91 17.61
N ALA A 88 -3.23 5.97 17.27
CA ALA A 88 -2.35 7.04 17.69
C ALA A 88 -2.72 8.39 17.06
N LEU A 89 -3.18 8.39 15.80
CA LEU A 89 -3.71 9.59 15.16
C LEU A 89 -5.01 10.06 15.80
N THR A 90 -5.97 9.16 16.04
CA THR A 90 -7.25 9.52 16.68
C THR A 90 -7.06 10.13 18.07
N ARG A 91 -6.10 9.63 18.86
CA ARG A 91 -5.76 10.22 20.18
C ARG A 91 -5.20 11.65 20.08
N ARG A 92 -4.73 12.06 18.90
CA ARG A 92 -4.23 13.41 18.60
C ARG A 92 -5.28 14.26 17.85
N ASP A 93 -6.52 13.77 17.75
CA ASP A 93 -7.58 14.37 16.95
C ASP A 93 -7.22 14.55 15.45
N ILE A 94 -6.43 13.60 14.93
CA ILE A 94 -6.09 13.53 13.51
C ILE A 94 -6.95 12.45 12.88
N HIS A 95 -7.81 12.88 11.96
CA HIS A 95 -8.72 12.00 11.22
C HIS A 95 -8.19 11.82 9.80
N ILE A 96 -8.12 10.56 9.38
CA ILE A 96 -7.68 10.18 8.04
C ILE A 96 -8.77 9.35 7.37
N PHE A 97 -8.84 9.45 6.05
CA PHE A 97 -9.57 8.51 5.23
C PHE A 97 -8.77 8.17 3.99
N GLY A 98 -9.07 7.04 3.35
CA GLY A 98 -8.25 6.56 2.24
C GLY A 98 -8.51 5.11 1.93
N MET A 99 -7.66 4.57 1.06
CA MET A 99 -7.63 3.14 0.77
C MET A 99 -6.23 2.70 0.39
N HIS A 100 -5.97 1.41 0.57
CA HIS A 100 -4.76 0.77 0.12
C HIS A 100 -5.10 -0.51 -0.65
N ILE A 101 -4.11 -1.01 -1.37
CA ILE A 101 -4.11 -2.32 -1.96
C ILE A 101 -2.84 -3.04 -1.55
N THR A 102 -2.87 -4.37 -1.58
CA THR A 102 -1.73 -5.21 -1.26
C THR A 102 -1.18 -5.86 -2.53
N GLU A 103 0.11 -5.65 -2.78
CA GLU A 103 0.85 -6.19 -3.94
C GLU A 103 1.95 -7.14 -3.45
N SER A 104 2.17 -8.24 -4.18
CA SER A 104 3.29 -9.13 -3.90
C SER A 104 4.59 -8.52 -4.40
N HIS A 105 5.62 -8.50 -3.55
CA HIS A 105 6.98 -8.26 -3.98
C HIS A 105 7.57 -9.47 -4.72
N HIS A 106 8.77 -9.34 -5.30
CA HIS A 106 9.40 -10.41 -6.09
C HIS A 106 9.64 -11.71 -5.28
N ASP A 107 9.77 -11.61 -3.96
CA ASP A 107 9.92 -12.72 -3.04
C ASP A 107 8.59 -13.20 -2.42
N GLY A 108 7.46 -12.65 -2.88
CA GLY A 108 6.12 -12.95 -2.40
C GLY A 108 5.72 -12.19 -1.12
N THR A 109 6.63 -11.38 -0.55
CA THR A 109 6.35 -10.57 0.64
C THR A 109 5.36 -9.46 0.28
N PRO A 110 4.28 -9.23 1.05
CA PRO A 110 3.31 -8.17 0.76
C PRO A 110 3.92 -6.77 0.88
N HIS A 111 3.52 -5.85 0.00
CA HIS A 111 3.69 -4.40 0.11
C HIS A 111 2.34 -3.70 0.04
N TRP A 112 2.17 -2.58 0.75
CA TRP A 112 0.97 -1.75 0.66
C TRP A 112 1.22 -0.51 -0.18
N HIS A 113 0.35 -0.29 -1.17
CA HIS A 113 0.27 0.97 -1.90
C HIS A 113 -1.08 1.60 -1.64
N GLY A 114 -1.11 2.89 -1.29
CA GLY A 114 -2.36 3.51 -0.92
C GLY A 114 -2.39 5.02 -1.07
N ILE A 115 -3.60 5.55 -0.94
CA ILE A 115 -3.88 6.97 -0.86
C ILE A 115 -4.48 7.25 0.52
N LEU A 116 -3.94 8.25 1.21
CA LEU A 116 -4.52 8.82 2.43
C LEU A 116 -4.87 10.29 2.20
N PHE A 117 -5.96 10.71 2.80
CA PHE A 117 -6.37 12.10 2.89
C PHE A 117 -6.30 12.54 4.34
N VAL A 118 -5.75 13.72 4.57
CA VAL A 118 -5.60 14.34 5.89
C VAL A 118 -5.70 15.85 5.73
N ARG A 119 -6.09 16.57 6.78
CA ARG A 119 -6.03 18.04 6.81
C ARG A 119 -4.58 18.49 6.63
N ARG A 120 -4.36 19.53 5.81
CA ARG A 120 -3.04 20.04 5.44
C ARG A 120 -2.16 20.35 6.64
N GLU A 121 -2.72 21.00 7.64
CA GLU A 121 -2.04 21.37 8.89
C GLU A 121 -1.64 20.15 9.74
N GLN A 122 -2.26 19.00 9.52
CA GLN A 122 -1.96 17.74 10.21
C GLN A 122 -1.01 16.82 9.42
N GLU A 123 -0.63 17.19 8.19
CA GLU A 123 0.20 16.35 7.31
C GLU A 123 1.55 15.98 7.96
N SER A 124 2.24 16.94 8.56
CA SER A 124 3.55 16.70 9.19
C SER A 124 3.43 15.67 10.32
N THR A 125 2.46 15.85 11.21
CA THR A 125 2.25 14.92 12.33
C THR A 125 1.84 13.53 11.84
N LEU A 126 1.02 13.44 10.80
CA LEU A 126 0.70 12.15 10.17
C LEU A 126 1.97 11.46 9.69
N ARG A 127 2.84 12.17 8.97
CA ARG A 127 4.09 11.62 8.44
C ARG A 127 4.99 11.12 9.57
N ASP A 128 5.20 11.93 10.60
CA ASP A 128 6.07 11.56 11.74
C ASP A 128 5.55 10.32 12.48
N VAL A 129 4.23 10.26 12.71
CA VAL A 129 3.61 9.10 13.39
C VAL A 129 3.65 7.87 12.49
N PHE A 130 3.38 8.00 11.19
CA PHE A 130 3.46 6.87 10.26
C PHE A 130 4.90 6.33 10.16
N GLU A 131 5.88 7.21 10.03
CA GLU A 131 7.31 6.88 10.02
C GLU A 131 7.72 6.10 11.27
N MET A 132 7.29 6.56 12.45
CA MET A 132 7.56 5.89 13.72
C MET A 132 6.99 4.46 13.74
N TYR A 133 5.73 4.27 13.33
CA TYR A 133 5.10 2.95 13.34
C TYR A 133 5.65 2.02 12.26
N ALA A 134 5.88 2.53 11.05
CA ALA A 134 6.41 1.76 9.93
C ALA A 134 7.83 1.21 10.19
N ASN A 135 8.63 1.95 10.97
CA ASN A 135 10.01 1.59 11.29
C ASN A 135 10.19 0.98 12.70
N ALA A 136 9.12 0.78 13.46
CA ALA A 136 9.21 0.32 14.85
C ALA A 136 9.96 -1.01 15.00
N GLU A 137 9.78 -1.94 14.05
CA GLU A 137 10.46 -3.24 14.07
C GLU A 137 11.90 -3.19 13.51
N ASN A 138 12.28 -2.14 12.76
CA ASN A 138 13.67 -1.92 12.33
C ASN A 138 14.59 -1.59 13.52
N CYS A 139 14.05 -0.88 14.51
CA CYS A 139 14.78 -0.44 15.70
C CYS A 139 15.20 -1.59 16.63
N SER A 140 14.63 -2.79 16.48
CA SER A 140 15.05 -3.99 17.21
C SER A 140 16.39 -4.59 16.74
N ALA A 141 16.97 -4.05 15.66
CA ALA A 141 18.33 -4.39 15.23
C ALA A 141 19.42 -3.75 16.11
N ASN A 142 19.07 -2.85 17.05
CA ASN A 142 19.98 -2.37 18.11
C ASN A 142 20.20 -3.46 19.17
N ARG A 143 20.90 -4.54 18.78
CA ARG A 143 21.55 -5.41 19.75
C ARG A 143 22.69 -4.64 20.41
N PRO A 144 22.87 -4.74 21.74
CA PRO A 144 24.04 -4.14 22.39
C PRO A 144 25.33 -4.65 21.72
N GLY A 145 26.18 -3.73 21.27
CA GLY A 145 27.50 -4.05 20.68
C GLY A 145 27.60 -4.07 19.16
N LYS A 146 26.54 -3.78 18.40
CA LYS A 146 26.68 -3.48 16.95
C LYS A 146 26.70 -1.96 16.73
N PRO A 147 27.62 -1.43 15.89
CA PRO A 147 27.50 -0.04 15.44
C PRO A 147 26.14 0.13 14.77
N PRO A 148 25.49 1.31 14.90
CA PRO A 148 24.25 1.57 14.18
C PRO A 148 24.48 1.25 12.70
N GLU A 149 23.75 0.26 12.19
CA GLU A 149 23.70 -0.01 10.77
C GLU A 149 23.28 1.31 10.11
N GLN A 150 23.97 1.73 9.04
CA GLN A 150 23.68 2.96 8.29
C GLN A 150 22.16 3.13 8.21
N SER A 151 21.64 4.27 8.68
CA SER A 151 20.22 4.49 9.00
C SER A 151 19.33 3.62 8.11
N PRO A 152 18.64 2.60 8.65
CA PRO A 152 17.89 1.67 7.83
C PRO A 152 16.94 2.48 6.96
N GLN A 153 16.93 2.21 5.65
CA GLN A 153 16.03 2.87 4.72
C GLN A 153 14.61 2.80 5.28
N SER A 154 13.92 3.94 5.29
CA SER A 154 12.55 4.00 5.77
C SER A 154 11.70 2.96 5.06
N GLN A 155 10.88 2.25 5.83
CA GLN A 155 9.91 1.29 5.28
C GLN A 155 8.70 1.98 4.66
N ILE A 156 8.56 3.29 4.83
CA ILE A 156 7.42 4.04 4.31
C ILE A 156 7.93 5.18 3.43
N MET A 157 7.41 5.25 2.22
CA MET A 157 7.57 6.40 1.34
C MET A 157 6.21 7.09 1.28
N ILE A 158 6.16 8.40 1.59
CA ILE A 158 4.93 9.20 1.49
C ILE A 158 5.19 10.39 0.55
N LYS A 159 4.42 10.48 -0.54
CA LYS A 159 4.53 11.53 -1.55
C LYS A 159 3.21 12.31 -1.63
N PRO A 160 3.25 13.65 -1.64
CA PRO A 160 2.05 14.43 -1.93
C PRO A 160 1.58 14.13 -3.37
N VAL A 161 0.26 14.05 -3.55
CA VAL A 161 -0.34 13.93 -4.88
C VAL A 161 -0.50 15.33 -5.46
N ASP A 162 0.26 15.63 -6.50
CA ASP A 162 0.11 16.88 -7.25
C ASP A 162 -0.99 16.72 -8.30
N ARG A 163 -2.10 17.46 -8.10
CA ARG A 163 -3.25 17.45 -9.03
C ARG A 163 -2.87 17.87 -10.45
N ARG A 164 -1.75 18.58 -10.65
CA ARG A 164 -1.25 18.97 -11.96
C ARG A 164 -0.61 17.80 -12.73
N THR A 165 -0.04 16.84 -12.02
CA THR A 165 0.63 15.67 -12.61
C THR A 165 -0.24 14.42 -12.61
N GLY A 166 -1.28 14.37 -11.76
CA GLY A 166 -2.31 13.34 -11.79
C GLY A 166 -3.28 13.41 -10.61
N SER A 167 -4.45 12.80 -10.75
CA SER A 167 -5.38 12.64 -9.63
C SER A 167 -4.92 11.52 -8.69
N PRO A 168 -5.35 11.52 -7.40
CA PRO A 168 -5.12 10.39 -6.50
C PRO A 168 -5.50 9.03 -7.10
N THR A 169 -6.61 8.99 -7.85
CA THR A 169 -7.06 7.84 -8.64
C THR A 169 -5.99 7.42 -9.63
N ALA A 170 -5.41 8.34 -10.41
CA ALA A 170 -4.35 8.03 -11.36
C ALA A 170 -3.11 7.44 -10.68
N TYR A 171 -2.73 7.94 -9.50
CA TYR A 171 -1.57 7.43 -8.74
C TYR A 171 -1.72 5.95 -8.33
N ILE A 172 -2.89 5.55 -7.82
CA ILE A 172 -3.12 4.17 -7.36
C ILE A 172 -3.58 3.24 -8.49
N THR A 173 -4.04 3.78 -9.63
CA THR A 173 -4.56 2.99 -10.77
C THR A 173 -3.56 1.96 -11.28
N LYS A 174 -2.26 2.31 -11.40
CA LYS A 174 -1.22 1.36 -11.84
C LYS A 174 -1.24 0.10 -10.96
N HIS A 175 -1.28 0.30 -9.64
CA HIS A 175 -1.23 -0.76 -8.66
C HIS A 175 -2.55 -1.58 -8.66
N ILE A 176 -3.70 -0.93 -8.79
CA ILE A 176 -5.01 -1.62 -8.92
C ILE A 176 -5.00 -2.54 -10.15
N CYS A 177 -4.57 -2.03 -11.31
CA CYS A 177 -4.55 -2.81 -12.54
C CYS A 177 -3.56 -3.97 -12.48
N ARG A 178 -2.44 -3.84 -11.76
CA ARG A 178 -1.46 -4.94 -11.58
C ARG A 178 -2.02 -6.11 -10.76
N ASN A 179 -3.05 -5.87 -9.95
CA ASN A 179 -3.65 -6.86 -9.07
C ASN A 179 -4.93 -7.50 -9.64
N LEU A 180 -5.46 -7.02 -10.78
CA LEU A 180 -6.74 -7.46 -11.33
C LEU A 180 -6.59 -8.03 -12.73
N GLU A 181 -6.75 -9.35 -12.85
CA GLU A 181 -6.66 -10.06 -14.12
C GLU A 181 -7.71 -9.55 -15.13
N GLY A 182 -7.30 -9.29 -16.38
CA GLY A 182 -8.17 -8.72 -17.42
C GLY A 182 -8.23 -7.19 -17.44
N CYS A 183 -7.70 -6.52 -16.43
CA CYS A 183 -7.64 -5.04 -16.36
C CYS A 183 -6.28 -4.44 -16.73
N ALA A 184 -5.34 -5.31 -17.09
CA ALA A 184 -4.02 -4.97 -17.56
C ALA A 184 -4.11 -4.11 -18.84
N PRO A 185 -3.52 -2.90 -18.89
CA PRO A 185 -3.29 -2.26 -20.17
C PRO A 185 -2.35 -3.20 -20.93
N GLY A 186 -2.76 -3.71 -22.09
CA GLY A 186 -1.95 -4.66 -22.87
C GLY A 186 -0.49 -4.23 -23.01
N GLY A 187 0.42 -5.18 -23.24
CA GLY A 187 1.86 -4.92 -23.29
C GLY A 187 2.59 -5.49 -22.07
N ARG A 188 3.75 -4.92 -21.76
CA ARG A 188 4.69 -5.43 -20.75
C ARG A 188 4.94 -4.41 -19.66
N ASP A 189 5.11 -4.91 -18.45
CA ASP A 189 5.57 -4.11 -17.33
C ASP A 189 7.04 -3.73 -17.53
N LYS A 190 7.38 -2.48 -17.24
CA LYS A 190 8.74 -1.96 -17.45
C LYS A 190 9.73 -2.48 -16.41
N GLU A 191 9.25 -2.82 -15.22
CA GLU A 191 10.08 -3.28 -14.11
C GLU A 191 10.49 -4.74 -14.31
N THR A 192 9.55 -5.59 -14.69
CA THR A 192 9.75 -7.04 -14.80
C THR A 192 9.93 -7.54 -16.23
N GLY A 193 9.57 -6.74 -17.24
CA GLY A 193 9.48 -7.16 -18.64
C GLY A 193 8.38 -8.17 -18.94
N SER A 194 7.60 -8.58 -17.93
CA SER A 194 6.55 -9.59 -18.05
C SER A 194 5.26 -8.99 -18.61
N PRO A 195 4.44 -9.78 -19.33
CA PRO A 195 3.11 -9.32 -19.76
C PRO A 195 2.26 -8.92 -18.55
N TRP A 196 1.57 -7.78 -18.65
CA TRP A 196 0.69 -7.32 -17.56
C TRP A 196 -0.40 -8.34 -17.19
N THR A 197 -0.91 -9.09 -18.17
CA THR A 197 -1.90 -10.16 -17.97
C THR A 197 -1.36 -11.33 -17.16
N GLU A 198 -0.05 -11.61 -17.25
CA GLU A 198 0.61 -12.65 -16.47
C GLU A 198 0.83 -12.18 -15.03
N LEU A 199 1.32 -10.95 -14.83
CA LEU A 199 1.50 -10.36 -13.51
C LEU A 199 0.19 -10.32 -12.72
N ALA A 200 -0.92 -9.94 -13.37
CA ALA A 200 -2.22 -9.89 -12.72
C ALA A 200 -2.73 -11.27 -12.28
N ARG A 201 -2.48 -12.31 -13.09
CA ARG A 201 -2.77 -13.71 -12.72
C ARG A 201 -1.94 -14.18 -11.54
N HIS A 202 -0.64 -13.89 -11.55
CA HIS A 202 0.25 -14.23 -10.44
C HIS A 202 -0.17 -13.54 -9.16
N SER A 203 -0.52 -12.26 -9.24
CA SER A 203 -1.00 -11.48 -8.11
C SER A 203 -2.30 -12.04 -7.53
N ALA A 204 -3.29 -12.39 -8.38
CA ALA A 204 -4.55 -12.99 -7.94
C ALA A 204 -4.36 -14.38 -7.31
N ALA A 205 -3.51 -15.22 -7.89
CA ALA A 205 -3.18 -16.53 -7.36
C ALA A 205 -2.45 -16.43 -6.00
N TRP A 206 -1.49 -15.52 -5.89
CA TRP A 206 -0.79 -15.22 -4.64
C TRP A 206 -1.76 -14.75 -3.55
N ALA A 207 -2.62 -13.78 -3.86
CA ALA A 207 -3.58 -13.26 -2.90
C ALA A 207 -4.55 -14.35 -2.42
N SER A 208 -5.01 -15.21 -3.33
CA SER A 208 -5.89 -16.34 -3.02
C SER A 208 -5.18 -17.38 -2.14
N LEU A 209 -3.93 -17.75 -2.47
CA LEU A 209 -3.13 -18.71 -1.72
C LEU A 209 -2.93 -18.29 -0.26
N TRP A 210 -2.68 -17.00 -0.03
CA TRP A 210 -2.37 -16.47 1.28
C TRP A 210 -3.58 -15.88 2.02
N GLY A 211 -4.75 -15.83 1.39
CA GLY A 211 -5.97 -15.23 1.95
C GLY A 211 -5.86 -13.71 2.14
N ILE A 212 -5.13 -13.03 1.25
CA ILE A 212 -4.87 -11.59 1.30
C ILE A 212 -5.95 -10.86 0.50
N LYS A 213 -6.58 -9.84 1.10
CA LYS A 213 -7.51 -8.97 0.40
C LYS A 213 -6.72 -7.95 -0.42
N GLN A 214 -7.04 -7.86 -1.70
CA GLN A 214 -6.46 -6.86 -2.62
C GLN A 214 -7.38 -5.67 -2.79
#